data_AF-A0A821CJZ6-F1
#
_entry.id   AF-A0A821CJZ6-F1
#
_cell.length_a   1.000
_cell.length_b   1.000
_cell.length_c   1.000
_cell.angle_alpha   90.00
_cell.angle_beta   90.00
_cell.angle_gamma   90.00
#
_symmetry.space_group_name_H-M   'P 1'
#
loop_
_entity.id
_entity.type
_entity.pdbx_description
1 polymer ?
#
loop_
_entity_poly.entity_id
_entity_poly.type
_entity_poly.pdbx_seq_one_letter_code
_entity_poly.pdbx_strand_id
1 'polypeptide(L)'
;YTERLQSSICLPGLLSSDIAITKMLYVRTQVKERLDRSEIVPDAMFIYKCSDVCPYMFHFEGCGRPYELSKCPMCKTDIGATSYNKPIIRIPPQLQMPIEAGFQFIADYIKTYDEKDRFGYHNITDAKESNVGEKSEHLNRSISFRFMHMLTHAILLILHELELLTNSTLPNREYFQNHFEKDYVLIGQQCGDIDNCHVWLFRLINHMLDETFLLKGILNKNQKVIELEKLIEERLIFAHINSVPTEINEYKRSFAEYIQKQSESSRLEYFVDELFENEAKYPLLKFFNLTNIYATNPIEKF
;
A
#
# COMPACT_ATOMS: atom_id res chain seq x y z
N TYR A 1 2.09 23.97 5.50
CA TYR A 1 2.08 22.83 4.55
C TYR A 1 0.95 21.87 4.87
N THR A 2 0.71 21.56 6.16
CA THR A 2 -0.41 20.71 6.62
C THR A 2 -1.77 21.02 6.00
N GLU A 3 -2.17 22.29 5.95
CA GLU A 3 -3.47 22.68 5.37
C GLU A 3 -3.58 22.31 3.88
N ARG A 4 -2.51 22.52 3.11
CA ARG A 4 -2.43 22.11 1.69
C ARG A 4 -2.50 20.59 1.55
N LEU A 5 -1.83 19.83 2.42
CA LEU A 5 -1.91 18.37 2.45
C LEU A 5 -3.36 17.91 2.65
N GLN A 6 -4.05 18.50 3.63
CA GLN A 6 -5.40 18.10 4.03
C GLN A 6 -6.51 18.56 3.08
N SER A 7 -6.29 19.62 2.29
CA SER A 7 -7.36 20.24 1.48
C SER A 7 -7.14 20.14 -0.03
N SER A 8 -5.94 19.81 -0.49
CA SER A 8 -5.57 19.99 -1.91
C SER A 8 -4.76 18.84 -2.52
N ILE A 9 -4.24 17.92 -1.71
CA ILE A 9 -3.35 16.84 -2.17
C ILE A 9 -3.94 15.48 -1.80
N CYS A 10 -4.09 14.62 -2.80
CA CYS A 10 -4.33 13.19 -2.65
C CYS A 10 -2.99 12.47 -2.61
N LEU A 11 -2.80 11.57 -1.65
CA LEU A 11 -1.55 10.84 -1.45
C LEU A 11 -1.59 9.45 -2.09
N PRO A 12 -0.51 9.00 -2.75
CA PRO A 12 -0.39 7.63 -3.23
C PRO A 12 -0.11 6.66 -2.09
N GLY A 13 -0.20 5.37 -2.38
CA GLY A 13 0.16 4.30 -1.46
C GLY A 13 -0.79 4.16 -0.28
N LEU A 14 -1.99 4.75 -0.28
CA LEU A 14 -2.94 4.62 0.83
C LEU A 14 -4.09 3.68 0.47
N LEU A 15 -4.45 2.79 1.41
CA LEU A 15 -5.63 1.95 1.27
C LEU A 15 -6.90 2.74 1.59
N SER A 16 -8.01 2.26 1.02
CA SER A 16 -9.34 2.79 1.34
C SER A 16 -9.60 2.69 2.84
N SER A 17 -9.89 3.82 3.46
CA SER A 17 -10.44 3.89 4.82
C SER A 17 -11.97 3.72 4.85
N ASP A 18 -12.64 3.69 3.69
CA ASP A 18 -14.08 3.42 3.61
C ASP A 18 -14.35 1.93 3.89
N ILE A 19 -14.95 1.67 5.05
CA ILE A 19 -15.36 0.33 5.51
C ILE A 19 -16.25 -0.37 4.48
N ALA A 20 -17.12 0.38 3.79
CA ALA A 20 -18.00 -0.18 2.78
C ALA A 20 -17.18 -0.70 1.59
N ILE A 21 -16.22 0.08 1.10
CA ILE A 21 -15.32 -0.32 0.01
C ILE A 21 -14.53 -1.56 0.41
N THR A 22 -13.85 -1.53 1.55
CA THR A 22 -13.04 -2.66 2.03
C THR A 22 -13.88 -3.94 2.12
N LYS A 23 -15.12 -3.83 2.63
CA LYS A 23 -16.02 -4.97 2.69
C LYS A 23 -16.53 -5.41 1.32
N MET A 24 -16.89 -4.49 0.44
CA MET A 24 -17.34 -4.80 -0.92
C MET A 24 -16.25 -5.51 -1.72
N LEU A 25 -14.99 -5.08 -1.60
CA LEU A 25 -13.85 -5.75 -2.21
C LEU A 25 -13.70 -7.18 -1.68
N TYR A 26 -13.75 -7.36 -0.36
CA TYR A 26 -13.72 -8.69 0.27
C TYR A 26 -14.84 -9.58 -0.26
N VAL A 27 -16.08 -9.10 -0.25
CA VAL A 27 -17.25 -9.84 -0.74
C VAL A 27 -17.08 -10.21 -2.21
N ARG A 28 -16.65 -9.27 -3.05
CA ARG A 28 -16.45 -9.52 -4.48
C ARG A 28 -15.41 -10.61 -4.72
N THR A 29 -14.26 -10.53 -4.05
CA THR A 29 -13.19 -11.53 -4.16
C THR A 29 -13.67 -12.90 -3.69
N GLN A 30 -14.24 -12.99 -2.50
CA GLN A 30 -14.72 -14.26 -1.93
C GLN A 30 -15.81 -14.92 -2.78
N VAL A 31 -16.79 -14.14 -3.26
CA VAL A 31 -17.86 -14.69 -4.11
C VAL A 31 -17.31 -15.13 -5.45
N LYS A 32 -16.42 -14.34 -6.08
CA LYS A 32 -15.81 -14.71 -7.35
C LYS A 32 -14.97 -15.99 -7.24
N GLU A 33 -14.13 -16.11 -6.23
CA GLU A 33 -13.33 -17.32 -5.99
C GLU A 33 -14.20 -18.57 -5.81
N ARG A 34 -15.31 -18.44 -5.08
CA ARG A 34 -16.24 -19.57 -4.87
C ARG A 34 -17.04 -19.89 -6.13
N LEU A 35 -17.40 -18.90 -6.94
CA LEU A 35 -18.02 -19.12 -8.26
C LEU A 35 -17.06 -19.87 -9.19
N ASP A 36 -15.81 -19.42 -9.28
CA ASP A 36 -14.78 -20.02 -10.12
C ASP A 36 -14.51 -21.48 -9.72
N ARG A 37 -14.68 -21.83 -8.44
CA ARG A 37 -14.58 -23.20 -7.90
C ARG A 37 -15.88 -24.01 -7.92
N SER A 38 -16.99 -23.43 -8.40
CA SER A 38 -18.32 -24.06 -8.35
C SER A 38 -18.78 -24.46 -6.93
N GLU A 39 -18.39 -23.68 -5.91
CA GLU A 39 -18.67 -23.93 -4.49
C GLU A 39 -19.91 -23.17 -3.95
N ILE A 40 -20.59 -22.41 -4.83
CA ILE A 40 -21.84 -21.73 -4.48
C ILE A 40 -23.01 -22.60 -4.92
N VAL A 41 -23.76 -23.09 -3.93
CA VAL A 41 -25.00 -23.84 -4.19
C VAL A 41 -26.07 -22.89 -4.78
N PRO A 42 -27.01 -23.39 -5.61
CA PRO A 42 -28.06 -22.57 -6.22
C PRO A 42 -28.84 -21.71 -5.23
N ASP A 43 -29.13 -22.29 -4.05
CA ASP A 43 -29.82 -21.60 -2.95
C ASP A 43 -28.90 -20.67 -2.13
N ALA A 44 -27.73 -20.30 -2.63
CA ALA A 44 -26.84 -19.32 -2.01
C ALA A 44 -26.30 -18.28 -3.00
N MET A 45 -26.94 -18.15 -4.17
CA MET A 45 -26.53 -17.22 -5.23
C MET A 45 -26.96 -15.76 -4.96
N PHE A 46 -26.69 -15.24 -3.76
CA PHE A 46 -27.07 -13.88 -3.40
C PHE A 46 -25.97 -13.15 -2.63
N ILE A 47 -25.81 -11.87 -2.97
CA ILE A 47 -25.09 -10.90 -2.15
C ILE A 47 -26.12 -10.08 -1.40
N TYR A 48 -25.85 -9.80 -0.13
CA TYR A 48 -26.75 -9.08 0.74
C TYR A 48 -26.21 -7.67 1.00
N LYS A 49 -27.10 -6.69 1.05
CA LYS A 49 -26.82 -5.32 1.47
C LYS A 49 -27.58 -5.02 2.75
N CYS A 50 -26.92 -4.35 3.69
CA CYS A 50 -27.46 -4.09 5.03
C CYS A 50 -28.80 -3.35 5.00
N SER A 51 -28.96 -2.36 4.14
CA SER A 51 -30.25 -1.73 3.82
C SER A 51 -30.12 -0.86 2.57
N ASP A 52 -31.20 -0.22 2.14
CA ASP A 52 -31.18 0.83 1.11
C ASP A 52 -30.23 1.99 1.49
N VAL A 53 -30.25 2.42 2.75
CA VAL A 53 -29.46 3.55 3.27
C VAL A 53 -28.07 3.19 3.79
N CYS A 54 -27.77 1.91 4.04
CA CYS A 54 -26.46 1.47 4.51
C CYS A 54 -25.74 0.67 3.41
N PRO A 55 -24.60 1.15 2.87
CA PRO A 55 -23.91 0.51 1.76
C PRO A 55 -23.17 -0.77 2.15
N TYR A 56 -23.12 -1.13 3.43
CA TYR A 56 -22.42 -2.33 3.89
C TYR A 56 -22.97 -3.59 3.24
N MET A 57 -22.13 -4.31 2.49
CA MET A 57 -22.49 -5.56 1.82
C MET A 57 -21.85 -6.75 2.52
N PHE A 58 -22.47 -7.92 2.41
CA PHE A 58 -21.94 -9.17 2.95
C PHE A 58 -22.46 -10.36 2.15
N HIS A 59 -21.75 -11.48 2.30
CA HIS A 59 -22.12 -12.77 1.74
C HIS A 59 -21.96 -13.82 2.84
N PHE A 60 -22.87 -14.81 2.88
CA PHE A 60 -22.79 -15.86 3.89
C PHE A 60 -21.74 -16.91 3.52
N GLU A 61 -20.82 -17.19 4.44
CA GLU A 61 -19.74 -18.16 4.22
C GLU A 61 -20.19 -19.60 4.53
N GLY A 62 -19.81 -20.55 3.66
CA GLY A 62 -20.06 -22.00 3.83
C GLY A 62 -21.32 -22.56 3.17
N CYS A 63 -21.60 -23.84 3.45
CA CYS A 63 -22.65 -24.66 2.84
C CYS A 63 -24.01 -24.57 3.57
N GLY A 64 -24.18 -23.65 4.53
CA GLY A 64 -25.44 -23.62 5.27
C GLY A 64 -25.61 -22.84 6.55
N ARG A 65 -25.24 -21.56 6.62
CA ARG A 65 -25.29 -20.83 7.90
C ARG A 65 -26.41 -19.78 7.94
N PRO A 66 -27.59 -20.10 8.50
CA PRO A 66 -28.37 -19.12 9.20
C PRO A 66 -27.56 -18.63 10.42
N TYR A 67 -27.37 -17.33 10.51
CA TYR A 67 -26.82 -16.66 11.68
C TYR A 67 -27.75 -15.49 11.97
N GLU A 68 -28.46 -15.55 13.10
CA GLU A 68 -29.58 -14.65 13.37
C GLU A 68 -29.14 -13.27 13.91
N LEU A 69 -27.91 -13.15 14.42
CA LEU A 69 -27.51 -12.00 15.27
C LEU A 69 -26.07 -11.52 15.04
N SER A 70 -25.76 -11.01 13.84
CA SER A 70 -24.56 -10.18 13.63
C SER A 70 -24.93 -8.71 13.60
N LYS A 71 -24.02 -7.79 13.88
CA LYS A 71 -24.29 -6.35 13.75
C LYS A 71 -23.51 -5.75 12.60
N CYS A 72 -24.16 -4.92 11.79
CA CYS A 72 -23.47 -4.15 10.76
C CYS A 72 -22.44 -3.24 11.43
N PRO A 73 -21.16 -3.26 11.01
CA PRO A 73 -20.13 -2.41 11.62
C PRO A 73 -20.37 -0.93 11.36
N MET A 74 -21.10 -0.56 10.30
CA MET A 74 -21.42 0.82 9.94
C MET A 74 -22.63 1.36 10.72
N CYS A 75 -23.81 0.75 10.58
CA CYS A 75 -25.06 1.28 11.17
C CYS A 75 -25.48 0.59 12.48
N LYS A 76 -24.73 -0.41 12.95
CA LYS A 76 -24.96 -1.19 14.18
C LYS A 76 -26.28 -1.97 14.23
N THR A 77 -27.10 -1.91 13.17
CA THR A 77 -28.32 -2.71 13.02
C THR A 77 -27.96 -4.18 12.81
N ASP A 78 -28.83 -5.07 13.29
CA ASP A 78 -28.63 -6.51 13.13
C ASP A 78 -28.59 -6.89 11.64
N ILE A 79 -27.70 -7.80 11.28
CA ILE A 79 -27.59 -8.42 9.98
C ILE A 79 -27.57 -9.93 10.16
N GLY A 80 -28.09 -10.67 9.19
CA GLY A 80 -28.20 -12.12 9.31
C GLY A 80 -29.34 -12.73 8.53
N ALA A 81 -29.55 -14.02 8.74
CA ALA A 81 -30.60 -14.80 8.12
C ALA A 81 -31.23 -15.76 9.14
N THR A 82 -32.56 -15.88 9.12
CA THR A 82 -33.32 -16.84 9.94
C THR A 82 -33.34 -18.24 9.32
N SER A 83 -33.19 -18.32 8.00
CA SER A 83 -33.01 -19.57 7.25
C SER A 83 -32.34 -19.28 5.90
N TYR A 84 -32.00 -20.32 5.14
CA TYR A 84 -31.43 -20.17 3.80
C TYR A 84 -32.26 -19.20 2.96
N ASN A 85 -31.59 -18.19 2.37
CA ASN A 85 -32.22 -17.14 1.57
C ASN A 85 -33.35 -16.36 2.26
N LYS A 86 -33.45 -16.41 3.60
CA LYS A 86 -34.41 -15.62 4.36
C LYS A 86 -33.65 -14.69 5.30
N PRO A 87 -33.37 -13.45 4.86
CA PRO A 87 -32.81 -12.42 5.73
C PRO A 87 -33.68 -12.24 6.98
N ILE A 88 -33.06 -11.83 8.09
CA ILE A 88 -33.84 -11.40 9.27
C ILE A 88 -34.81 -10.28 8.90
N ILE A 89 -36.03 -10.33 9.44
CA ILE A 89 -37.07 -9.33 9.21
C ILE A 89 -36.81 -8.14 10.12
N ARG A 90 -36.55 -6.97 9.54
CA ARG A 90 -36.33 -5.71 10.27
C ARG A 90 -36.62 -4.49 9.42
N ILE A 91 -36.58 -3.30 10.04
CA ILE A 91 -36.75 -2.00 9.39
C ILE A 91 -35.49 -1.14 9.67
N PRO A 92 -34.85 -0.56 8.64
CA PRO A 92 -35.04 -0.83 7.22
C PRO A 92 -34.66 -2.29 6.87
N PRO A 93 -35.29 -2.88 5.84
CA PRO A 93 -35.05 -4.28 5.49
C PRO A 93 -33.65 -4.49 4.91
N GLN A 94 -33.11 -5.68 5.11
CA GLN A 94 -31.93 -6.14 4.38
C GLN A 94 -32.31 -6.42 2.94
N LEU A 95 -31.43 -6.06 2.00
CA LEU A 95 -31.67 -6.27 0.58
C LEU A 95 -30.91 -7.51 0.12
N GLN A 96 -31.62 -8.43 -0.50
CA GLN A 96 -31.06 -9.62 -1.15
C GLN A 96 -30.94 -9.34 -2.65
N MET A 97 -29.73 -9.49 -3.20
CA MET A 97 -29.43 -9.18 -4.59
C MET A 97 -28.85 -10.42 -5.29
N PRO A 98 -29.26 -10.73 -6.53
CA PRO A 98 -28.54 -11.70 -7.37
C PRO A 98 -27.05 -11.32 -7.47
N ILE A 99 -26.16 -12.30 -7.59
CA ILE A 99 -24.71 -12.06 -7.59
C ILE A 99 -24.30 -11.04 -8.66
N GLU A 100 -24.83 -11.13 -9.88
CA GLU A 100 -24.50 -10.21 -10.97
C GLU A 100 -24.90 -8.77 -10.63
N ALA A 101 -26.09 -8.58 -10.05
CA ALA A 101 -26.55 -7.27 -9.60
C ALA A 101 -25.71 -6.75 -8.43
N GLY A 102 -25.29 -7.64 -7.52
CA GLY A 102 -24.37 -7.30 -6.44
C GLY A 102 -22.99 -6.87 -6.95
N PHE A 103 -22.42 -7.58 -7.92
CA PHE A 103 -21.16 -7.19 -8.57
C PHE A 103 -21.26 -5.85 -9.30
N GLN A 104 -22.37 -5.62 -10.02
CA GLN A 104 -22.60 -4.33 -10.68
C GLN A 104 -22.66 -3.18 -9.66
N PHE A 105 -23.40 -3.36 -8.57
CA PHE A 105 -23.48 -2.36 -7.50
C PHE A 105 -22.09 -2.07 -6.90
N ILE A 106 -21.30 -3.11 -6.62
CA ILE A 106 -19.93 -2.96 -6.10
C ILE A 106 -19.07 -2.16 -7.10
N ALA A 107 -19.13 -2.48 -8.39
CA ALA A 107 -18.37 -1.79 -9.42
C ALA A 107 -18.76 -0.30 -9.52
N ASP A 108 -20.05 0.01 -9.52
CA ASP A 108 -20.54 1.39 -9.60
C ASP A 108 -20.17 2.20 -8.34
N TYR A 109 -20.22 1.57 -7.16
CA TYR A 109 -19.84 2.20 -5.91
C TYR A 109 -18.32 2.50 -5.87
N ILE A 110 -17.47 1.55 -6.27
CA ILE A 110 -16.01 1.75 -6.37
C ILE A 110 -15.69 2.85 -7.37
N LYS A 111 -16.31 2.83 -8.56
CA LYS A 111 -16.11 3.88 -9.57
C LYS A 111 -16.46 5.27 -9.02
N THR A 112 -17.61 5.39 -8.36
CA THR A 112 -18.04 6.65 -7.74
C THR A 112 -17.08 7.08 -6.62
N TYR A 113 -16.57 6.12 -5.84
CA TYR A 113 -15.57 6.37 -4.81
C TYR A 113 -14.26 6.89 -5.41
N ASP A 114 -13.82 6.35 -6.55
CA ASP A 114 -12.57 6.72 -7.21
C ASP A 114 -12.61 8.07 -7.93
N GLU A 115 -13.81 8.52 -8.32
CA GLU A 115 -14.03 9.86 -8.90
C GLU A 115 -14.07 10.98 -7.85
N LYS A 116 -14.19 10.65 -6.55
CA LYS A 116 -14.23 11.63 -5.45
C LYS A 116 -12.83 12.14 -5.09
N ASP A 117 -12.79 13.40 -4.67
CA ASP A 117 -11.59 14.00 -4.08
C ASP A 117 -11.30 13.37 -2.71
N ARG A 118 -10.06 12.92 -2.50
CA ARG A 118 -9.60 12.29 -1.25
C ARG A 118 -8.35 12.99 -0.75
N PHE A 119 -8.53 14.17 -0.19
CA PHE A 119 -7.42 14.96 0.28
C PHE A 119 -6.89 14.43 1.62
N GLY A 120 -5.58 14.60 1.83
CA GLY A 120 -4.91 14.31 3.07
C GLY A 120 -4.53 12.84 3.27
N TYR A 121 -4.05 12.58 4.48
CA TYR A 121 -3.68 11.26 4.95
C TYR A 121 -4.86 10.61 5.67
N HIS A 122 -5.28 9.44 5.21
CA HIS A 122 -6.50 8.77 5.71
C HIS A 122 -6.26 7.31 6.13
N ASN A 123 -5.02 6.83 6.15
CA ASN A 123 -4.73 5.51 6.68
C ASN A 123 -4.85 5.55 8.22
N ILE A 124 -5.64 4.63 8.76
CA ILE A 124 -5.98 4.51 10.17
C ILE A 124 -5.51 3.19 10.78
N THR A 125 -4.95 2.31 9.96
CA THR A 125 -4.50 0.98 10.36
C THR A 125 -3.13 1.08 11.02
N ASP A 126 -2.92 0.30 12.08
CA ASP A 126 -1.62 0.21 12.74
C ASP A 126 -0.62 -0.58 11.87
N ALA A 127 0.66 -0.21 11.91
CA ALA A 127 1.71 -0.90 11.17
C ALA A 127 1.77 -2.41 11.48
N LYS A 128 1.41 -2.84 12.70
CA LYS A 128 1.39 -4.25 13.10
C LYS A 128 0.37 -5.08 12.31
N GLU A 129 -0.69 -4.46 11.82
CA GLU A 129 -1.75 -5.13 11.04
C GLU A 129 -1.41 -5.25 9.55
N SER A 130 -0.37 -4.54 9.08
CA SER A 130 0.10 -4.63 7.70
C SER A 130 0.72 -5.99 7.38
N ASN A 131 0.36 -6.55 6.21
CA ASN A 131 0.77 -7.90 5.77
C ASN A 131 1.28 -7.95 4.32
N VAL A 132 2.04 -8.99 3.96
CA VAL A 132 2.72 -9.12 2.65
C VAL A 132 1.75 -9.11 1.45
N GLY A 133 0.51 -9.55 1.63
CA GLY A 133 -0.48 -9.68 0.55
C GLY A 133 -1.27 -8.40 0.27
N GLU A 134 -1.16 -7.39 1.12
CA GLU A 134 -1.96 -6.17 1.04
C GLU A 134 -1.61 -5.33 -0.21
N LYS A 135 -2.64 -4.87 -0.91
CA LYS A 135 -2.52 -3.99 -2.06
C LYS A 135 -3.82 -3.24 -2.35
N SER A 136 -3.70 -2.08 -2.98
CA SER A 136 -4.83 -1.41 -3.62
C SER A 136 -5.39 -2.27 -4.76
N GLU A 137 -6.70 -2.21 -4.97
CA GLU A 137 -7.42 -3.05 -5.95
C GLU A 137 -6.86 -2.92 -7.38
N HIS A 138 -6.52 -1.68 -7.77
CA HIS A 138 -6.09 -1.37 -9.12
C HIS A 138 -4.64 -1.78 -9.41
N LEU A 139 -3.90 -2.23 -8.40
CA LEU A 139 -2.52 -2.72 -8.53
C LEU A 139 -2.52 -4.23 -8.68
N ASN A 140 -1.57 -4.73 -9.48
CA ASN A 140 -1.41 -6.15 -9.72
C ASN A 140 -0.58 -6.81 -8.62
N ARG A 141 0.48 -6.15 -8.13
CA ARG A 141 1.42 -6.70 -7.14
C ARG A 141 1.43 -5.90 -5.84
N SER A 142 1.51 -6.60 -4.71
CA SER A 142 1.59 -5.96 -3.39
C SER A 142 2.91 -5.23 -3.16
N ILE A 143 4.01 -5.67 -3.79
CA ILE A 143 5.30 -4.95 -3.68
C ILE A 143 5.21 -3.52 -4.22
N SER A 144 4.40 -3.29 -5.26
CA SER A 144 4.16 -1.95 -5.81
C SER A 144 3.51 -1.04 -4.77
N PHE A 145 2.44 -1.53 -4.13
CA PHE A 145 1.76 -0.82 -3.04
C PHE A 145 2.73 -0.52 -1.89
N ARG A 146 3.48 -1.52 -1.43
CA ARG A 146 4.43 -1.38 -0.32
C ARG A 146 5.50 -0.34 -0.60
N PHE A 147 6.06 -0.35 -1.81
CA PHE A 147 7.03 0.65 -2.24
C PHE A 147 6.47 2.08 -2.16
N MET A 148 5.26 2.31 -2.69
CA MET A 148 4.65 3.65 -2.70
C MET A 148 4.17 4.09 -1.30
N HIS A 149 3.68 3.16 -0.49
CA HIS A 149 3.30 3.41 0.90
C HIS A 149 4.53 3.80 1.74
N MET A 150 5.62 3.03 1.63
CA MET A 150 6.91 3.32 2.26
C MET A 150 7.42 4.72 1.89
N LEU A 151 7.40 5.09 0.61
CA LEU A 151 7.83 6.42 0.15
C LEU A 151 6.94 7.54 0.69
N THR A 152 5.63 7.32 0.70
CA THR A 152 4.67 8.29 1.25
C THR A 152 4.94 8.54 2.73
N HIS A 153 5.20 7.49 3.51
CA HIS A 153 5.56 7.62 4.91
C HIS A 153 6.93 8.22 5.14
N ALA A 154 7.93 7.90 4.30
CA ALA A 154 9.23 8.56 4.37
C ALA A 154 9.11 10.08 4.14
N ILE A 155 8.32 10.50 3.14
CA ILE A 155 8.06 11.93 2.88
C ILE A 155 7.33 12.58 4.06
N LEU A 156 6.29 11.93 4.59
CA LEU A 156 5.54 12.48 5.74
C LEU A 156 6.41 12.56 7.00
N LEU A 157 7.27 11.58 7.23
CA LEU A 157 8.24 11.57 8.32
C LEU A 157 9.20 12.77 8.19
N ILE A 158 9.80 12.98 7.02
CA ILE A 158 10.68 14.12 6.75
C ILE A 158 9.94 15.44 6.97
N LEU A 159 8.72 15.57 6.45
CA LEU A 159 7.92 16.79 6.63
C LEU A 159 7.56 17.04 8.11
N HIS A 160 7.37 15.98 8.90
CA HIS A 160 7.17 16.09 10.35
C HIS A 160 8.46 16.52 11.05
N GLU A 161 9.62 15.97 10.69
CA GLU A 161 10.92 16.34 11.26
C GLU A 161 11.32 17.78 10.93
N LEU A 162 10.90 18.28 9.77
CA LEU A 162 11.06 19.68 9.36
C LEU A 162 10.03 20.62 10.01
N GLU A 163 9.20 20.14 10.94
CA GLU A 163 8.12 20.90 11.57
C GLU A 163 7.14 21.53 10.56
N LEU A 164 6.96 20.90 9.39
CA LEU A 164 6.01 21.36 8.38
C LEU A 164 4.61 20.75 8.57
N LEU A 165 4.50 19.70 9.39
CA LEU A 165 3.28 19.00 9.79
C LEU A 165 2.92 19.30 11.26
N THR A 166 2.56 20.54 11.57
CA THR A 166 2.31 21.01 12.95
C THR A 166 0.91 20.73 13.51
N ASN A 167 0.08 19.95 12.81
CA ASN A 167 -1.34 19.78 13.16
C ASN A 167 -1.59 18.47 13.93
N SER A 168 -2.39 18.52 15.01
CA SER A 168 -2.75 17.39 15.87
C SER A 168 -3.66 16.34 15.21
N THR A 169 -4.20 16.64 14.02
CA THR A 169 -5.08 15.73 13.27
C THR A 169 -4.33 14.70 12.45
N LEU A 170 -3.03 14.88 12.23
CA LEU A 170 -2.18 13.88 11.59
C LEU A 170 -1.56 12.95 12.64
N PRO A 171 -1.27 11.69 12.29
CA PRO A 171 -0.48 10.83 13.14
C PRO A 171 0.88 11.45 13.49
N ASN A 172 1.44 11.01 14.63
CA ASN A 172 2.72 11.52 15.12
C ASN A 172 3.91 10.92 14.33
N ARG A 173 5.11 11.43 14.60
CA ARG A 173 6.38 10.93 14.04
C ARG A 173 6.54 9.41 14.17
N GLU A 174 6.29 8.88 15.36
CA GLU A 174 6.46 7.44 15.67
C GLU A 174 5.59 6.57 14.78
N TYR A 175 4.34 6.98 14.52
CA TYR A 175 3.45 6.28 13.62
C TYR A 175 4.01 6.19 12.19
N PHE A 176 4.49 7.30 11.62
CA PHE A 176 5.08 7.28 10.27
C PHE A 176 6.36 6.44 10.21
N GLN A 177 7.20 6.51 11.25
CA GLN A 177 8.41 5.70 11.35
C GLN A 177 8.07 4.20 11.39
N ASN A 178 7.12 3.79 12.23
CA ASN A 178 6.72 2.39 12.36
C ASN A 178 6.19 1.82 11.04
N HIS A 179 5.42 2.60 10.28
CA HIS A 179 4.95 2.17 8.97
C HIS A 179 6.08 2.06 7.94
N PHE A 180 6.97 3.04 7.88
CA PHE A 180 8.14 3.00 6.99
C PHE A 180 8.99 1.75 7.24
N GLU A 181 9.35 1.47 8.50
CA GLU A 181 10.14 0.31 8.89
C GLU A 181 9.42 -1.00 8.56
N LYS A 182 8.10 -1.06 8.82
CA LYS A 182 7.29 -2.22 8.49
C LYS A 182 7.25 -2.49 7.00
N ASP A 183 7.01 -1.48 6.17
CA ASP A 183 6.96 -1.65 4.72
C ASP A 183 8.32 -2.06 4.14
N TYR A 184 9.42 -1.52 4.66
CA TYR A 184 10.77 -1.95 4.27
C TYR A 184 10.98 -3.46 4.51
N VAL A 185 10.57 -3.97 5.69
CA VAL A 185 10.64 -5.40 6.01
C VAL A 185 9.75 -6.22 5.07
N LEU A 186 8.52 -5.77 4.80
CA LEU A 186 7.59 -6.47 3.91
C LEU A 186 8.10 -6.51 2.46
N ILE A 187 8.74 -5.45 1.98
CA ILE A 187 9.42 -5.43 0.67
C ILE A 187 10.56 -6.43 0.66
N GLY A 188 11.42 -6.43 1.69
CA GLY A 188 12.53 -7.38 1.80
C GLY A 188 12.08 -8.85 1.75
N GLN A 189 10.95 -9.18 2.39
CA GLN A 189 10.34 -10.51 2.33
C GLN A 189 9.91 -10.90 0.90
N GLN A 190 9.43 -9.94 0.11
CA GLN A 190 9.01 -10.17 -1.28
C GLN A 190 10.18 -10.21 -2.26
N CYS A 191 11.27 -9.52 -1.96
CA CYS A 191 12.50 -9.57 -2.75
C CYS A 191 13.28 -10.88 -2.56
N GLY A 192 13.04 -11.62 -1.47
CA GLY A 192 13.76 -12.86 -1.14
C GLY A 192 15.14 -12.67 -0.51
N ASP A 193 15.57 -11.41 -0.32
CA ASP A 193 16.83 -11.02 0.31
C ASP A 193 16.62 -9.69 1.05
N ILE A 194 16.34 -9.77 2.36
CA ILE A 194 16.08 -8.60 3.22
C ILE A 194 17.35 -7.77 3.40
N ASP A 195 18.51 -8.42 3.52
CA ASP A 195 19.77 -7.74 3.81
C ASP A 195 20.18 -6.83 2.66
N ASN A 196 19.85 -7.20 1.42
CA ASN A 196 20.22 -6.45 0.22
C ASN A 196 19.05 -5.75 -0.48
N CYS A 197 17.83 -5.75 0.08
CA CYS A 197 16.68 -5.11 -0.56
C CYS A 197 16.88 -3.60 -0.75
N HIS A 198 17.67 -2.95 0.09
CA HIS A 198 18.06 -1.54 -0.04
C HIS A 198 18.76 -1.23 -1.37
N VAL A 199 19.53 -2.17 -1.95
CA VAL A 199 20.19 -1.99 -3.25
C VAL A 199 19.14 -1.90 -4.37
N TRP A 200 18.14 -2.76 -4.31
CA TRP A 200 17.02 -2.73 -5.27
C TRP A 200 16.20 -1.45 -5.11
N LEU A 201 15.87 -1.05 -3.88
CA LEU A 201 15.18 0.21 -3.60
C LEU A 201 15.95 1.43 -4.12
N PHE A 202 17.27 1.46 -3.93
CA PHE A 202 18.13 2.52 -4.46
C PHE A 202 18.05 2.58 -5.99
N ARG A 203 18.08 1.42 -6.66
CA ARG A 203 17.91 1.33 -8.11
C ARG A 203 16.54 1.87 -8.54
N LEU A 204 15.46 1.52 -7.84
CA LEU A 204 14.13 2.04 -8.16
C LEU A 204 14.05 3.56 -8.01
N ILE A 205 14.56 4.10 -6.89
CA ILE A 205 14.53 5.54 -6.62
C ILE A 205 15.29 6.31 -7.71
N ASN A 206 16.44 5.81 -8.16
CA ASN A 206 17.18 6.45 -9.25
C ASN A 206 16.41 6.46 -10.57
N HIS A 207 15.70 5.38 -10.91
CA HIS A 207 14.87 5.34 -12.12
C HIS A 207 13.61 6.20 -12.03
N MET A 208 13.10 6.50 -10.82
CA MET A 208 12.01 7.47 -10.65
C MET A 208 12.40 8.91 -11.01
N LEU A 209 13.69 9.22 -11.07
CA LEU A 209 14.17 10.55 -11.48
C LEU A 209 14.08 10.78 -12.99
N ASP A 210 13.73 9.74 -13.77
CA ASP A 210 13.48 9.87 -15.20
C ASP A 210 12.26 10.78 -15.46
N GLU A 211 12.34 11.59 -16.51
CA GLU A 211 11.29 12.51 -16.92
C GLU A 211 9.96 11.80 -17.20
N THR A 212 10.00 10.49 -17.48
CA THR A 212 8.79 9.66 -17.67
C THR A 212 7.86 9.64 -16.47
N PHE A 213 8.37 9.89 -15.26
CA PHE A 213 7.58 9.92 -14.02
C PHE A 213 7.21 11.35 -13.59
N LEU A 214 7.61 12.39 -14.34
CA LEU A 214 7.21 13.77 -14.11
C LEU A 214 5.74 13.96 -14.50
N LEU A 215 4.84 13.74 -13.54
CA LEU A 215 3.44 14.14 -13.71
C LEU A 215 3.33 15.66 -13.84
N LYS A 216 2.81 16.11 -14.98
CA LYS A 216 2.43 17.50 -15.17
C LYS A 216 1.12 17.77 -14.41
N GLY A 217 1.22 18.35 -13.22
CA GLY A 217 0.08 18.85 -12.44
C GLY A 217 0.05 18.40 -10.98
N ILE A 218 -0.99 18.80 -10.25
CA ILE A 218 -1.20 18.45 -8.84
C ILE A 218 -2.01 17.16 -8.75
N LEU A 219 -1.60 16.23 -7.86
CA LEU A 219 -2.38 15.07 -7.43
C LEU A 219 -3.55 15.53 -6.56
N ASN A 220 -4.60 16.05 -7.18
CA ASN A 220 -5.76 16.62 -6.48
C ASN A 220 -7.05 15.81 -6.66
N LYS A 221 -6.97 14.63 -7.28
CA LYS A 221 -8.09 13.70 -7.48
C LYS A 221 -7.59 12.29 -7.28
N ASN A 222 -8.43 11.41 -6.72
CA ASN A 222 -8.06 10.02 -6.51
C ASN A 222 -7.76 9.29 -7.83
N GLN A 223 -8.51 9.58 -8.91
CA GLN A 223 -8.21 9.06 -10.25
C GLN A 223 -6.76 9.34 -10.72
N LYS A 224 -6.22 10.54 -10.45
CA LYS A 224 -4.83 10.88 -10.79
C LYS A 224 -3.82 10.09 -9.96
N VAL A 225 -4.16 9.79 -8.71
CA VAL A 225 -3.35 8.93 -7.86
C VAL A 225 -3.33 7.51 -8.43
N ILE A 226 -4.49 6.96 -8.79
CA ILE A 226 -4.58 5.64 -9.43
C ILE A 226 -3.74 5.57 -10.71
N GLU A 227 -3.80 6.62 -11.54
CA GLU A 227 -2.99 6.71 -12.76
C GLU A 227 -1.49 6.72 -12.46
N LEU A 228 -1.06 7.47 -11.44
CA LEU A 228 0.34 7.46 -10.98
C LEU A 228 0.76 6.09 -10.47
N GLU A 229 -0.06 5.47 -9.63
CA GLU A 229 0.25 4.20 -8.98
C GLU A 229 0.39 3.08 -10.03
N LYS A 230 -0.48 3.07 -11.03
CA LYS A 230 -0.36 2.17 -12.20
C LYS A 230 0.90 2.47 -13.02
N LEU A 231 1.19 3.74 -13.27
CA LEU A 231 2.39 4.13 -14.03
C LEU A 231 3.67 3.66 -13.33
N ILE A 232 3.77 3.85 -12.02
CA ILE A 232 4.90 3.36 -11.21
C ILE A 232 4.96 1.83 -11.27
N GLU A 233 3.84 1.13 -11.08
CA GLU A 233 3.83 -0.34 -11.17
C GLU A 233 4.31 -0.84 -12.55
N GLU A 234 3.75 -0.31 -13.62
CA GLU A 234 3.97 -0.80 -14.98
C GLU A 234 5.35 -0.42 -15.53
N ARG A 235 5.83 0.80 -15.25
CA ARG A 235 7.07 1.33 -15.83
C ARG A 235 8.29 1.16 -14.95
N LEU A 236 8.11 1.21 -13.63
CA LEU A 236 9.22 1.09 -12.67
C LEU A 236 9.29 -0.33 -12.12
N ILE A 237 8.24 -0.78 -11.43
CA ILE A 237 8.30 -2.04 -10.68
C ILE A 237 8.42 -3.24 -11.63
N PHE A 238 7.59 -3.33 -12.67
CA PHE A 238 7.63 -4.47 -13.60
C PHE A 238 8.94 -4.59 -14.37
N ALA A 239 9.63 -3.48 -14.63
CA ALA A 239 10.95 -3.49 -15.24
C ALA A 239 12.00 -4.16 -14.35
N HIS A 240 11.86 -4.04 -13.02
CA HIS A 240 12.87 -4.43 -12.04
C HIS A 240 12.54 -5.65 -11.18
N ILE A 241 11.30 -6.15 -11.24
CA ILE A 241 10.81 -7.17 -10.31
C ILE A 241 11.08 -8.61 -10.76
N ASN A 242 11.30 -8.85 -12.05
CA ASN A 242 11.36 -10.21 -12.61
C ASN A 242 12.59 -11.01 -12.13
N SER A 243 13.65 -10.33 -11.70
CA SER A 243 14.76 -10.97 -10.99
C SER A 243 15.50 -10.00 -10.09
N VAL A 244 14.87 -9.61 -8.98
CA VAL A 244 15.48 -8.75 -7.95
C VAL A 244 16.87 -9.25 -7.52
N PRO A 245 17.09 -10.55 -7.24
CA PRO A 245 18.42 -11.04 -6.86
C PRO A 245 19.47 -10.86 -7.96
N THR A 246 19.09 -11.04 -9.24
CA THR A 246 19.99 -10.79 -10.37
C THR A 246 20.37 -9.33 -10.44
N GLU A 247 19.40 -8.42 -10.31
CA GLU A 247 19.67 -6.99 -10.35
C GLU A 247 20.60 -6.53 -9.21
N ILE A 248 20.40 -7.07 -8.01
CA ILE A 248 21.29 -6.82 -6.87
C ILE A 248 22.70 -7.33 -7.16
N ASN A 249 22.85 -8.54 -7.69
CA ASN A 249 24.14 -9.12 -8.03
C ASN A 249 24.84 -8.36 -9.16
N GLU A 250 24.10 -7.93 -10.18
CA GLU A 250 24.61 -7.10 -11.27
C GLU A 250 25.11 -5.75 -10.77
N TYR A 251 24.37 -5.11 -9.85
CA TYR A 251 24.80 -3.87 -9.22
C TYR A 251 26.10 -4.09 -8.42
N LYS A 252 26.13 -5.10 -7.55
CA LYS A 252 27.32 -5.44 -6.75
C LYS A 252 28.53 -5.71 -7.63
N ARG A 253 28.36 -6.46 -8.73
CA ARG A 253 29.43 -6.74 -9.70
C ARG A 253 29.89 -5.46 -10.40
N SER A 254 28.98 -4.66 -10.92
CA SER A 254 29.30 -3.41 -11.63
C SER A 254 30.00 -2.41 -10.73
N PHE A 255 29.57 -2.32 -9.46
CA PHE A 255 30.23 -1.52 -8.44
C PHE A 255 31.62 -2.05 -8.11
N ALA A 256 31.78 -3.36 -7.92
CA ALA A 256 33.09 -3.98 -7.70
C ALA A 256 34.05 -3.72 -8.88
N GLU A 257 33.57 -3.81 -10.13
CA GLU A 257 34.35 -3.46 -11.32
C GLU A 257 34.70 -1.98 -11.40
N TYR A 258 33.78 -1.08 -11.02
CA TYR A 258 34.04 0.36 -10.94
C TYR A 258 35.12 0.66 -9.90
N ILE A 259 35.01 0.08 -8.70
CA ILE A 259 36.00 0.21 -7.64
C ILE A 259 37.34 -0.35 -8.10
N GLN A 260 37.38 -1.54 -8.72
CA GLN A 260 38.61 -2.13 -9.25
C GLN A 260 39.28 -1.25 -10.32
N LYS A 261 38.49 -0.60 -11.19
CA LYS A 261 38.99 0.34 -12.19
C LYS A 261 39.47 1.67 -11.58
N GLN A 262 38.91 2.10 -10.45
CA GLN A 262 39.41 3.27 -9.70
C GLN A 262 40.60 2.93 -8.80
N SER A 263 40.76 1.66 -8.41
CA SER A 263 41.78 1.18 -7.47
C SER A 263 43.03 0.59 -8.12
N GLU A 264 43.44 1.04 -9.32
CA GLU A 264 44.84 0.85 -9.76
C GLU A 264 45.84 1.52 -8.80
N SER A 265 45.36 2.39 -7.89
CA SER A 265 46.06 2.84 -6.70
C SER A 265 45.26 2.53 -5.43
N SER A 266 45.88 1.77 -4.51
CA SER A 266 45.48 1.50 -3.12
C SER A 266 44.21 0.66 -2.86
N ARG A 267 44.49 -0.55 -2.36
CA ARG A 267 43.58 -1.60 -1.89
C ARG A 267 42.68 -1.13 -0.76
N LEU A 268 41.39 -1.50 -0.78
CA LEU A 268 40.43 -1.82 0.30
C LEU A 268 40.35 -1.00 1.61
N GLU A 269 41.35 -0.20 1.97
CA GLU A 269 41.44 0.65 3.16
C GLU A 269 40.46 1.84 3.07
N TYR A 270 40.01 2.22 1.85
CA TYR A 270 39.09 3.34 1.64
C TYR A 270 37.59 3.02 1.79
N PHE A 271 37.17 1.77 2.05
CA PHE A 271 35.75 1.50 2.33
C PHE A 271 35.25 2.20 3.61
N VAL A 272 36.15 2.43 4.57
CA VAL A 272 35.85 3.17 5.81
C VAL A 272 35.87 4.68 5.57
N ASP A 273 36.72 5.17 4.67
CA ASP A 273 36.89 6.61 4.41
C ASP A 273 35.92 7.17 3.35
N GLU A 274 35.44 6.37 2.38
CA GLU A 274 34.49 6.83 1.36
C GLU A 274 33.06 7.06 1.90
N LEU A 275 32.74 6.51 3.08
CA LEU A 275 31.56 6.90 3.85
C LEU A 275 31.60 8.37 4.30
N PHE A 276 32.74 9.08 4.23
CA PHE A 276 32.87 10.42 4.76
C PHE A 276 32.98 11.57 3.75
N GLU A 277 33.38 11.39 2.47
CA GLU A 277 33.96 12.56 1.75
C GLU A 277 33.65 12.80 0.25
N ASN A 278 32.53 12.36 -0.33
CA ASN A 278 32.20 12.81 -1.72
C ASN A 278 30.78 13.35 -1.95
N GLU A 279 30.55 14.55 -1.40
CA GLU A 279 29.30 15.31 -1.53
C GLU A 279 28.97 15.75 -2.97
N ALA A 280 29.98 15.87 -3.84
CA ALA A 280 29.78 16.33 -5.22
C ALA A 280 29.13 15.26 -6.12
N LYS A 281 29.37 13.98 -5.80
CA LYS A 281 28.88 12.83 -6.60
C LYS A 281 27.60 12.24 -6.02
N TYR A 282 27.44 12.27 -4.69
CA TYR A 282 26.28 11.74 -3.99
C TYR A 282 25.75 12.76 -2.97
N PRO A 283 25.04 13.81 -3.43
CA PRO A 283 24.61 14.91 -2.57
C PRO A 283 23.67 14.47 -1.43
N LEU A 284 23.00 13.33 -1.57
CA LEU A 284 22.10 12.75 -0.56
C LEU A 284 22.79 11.76 0.39
N LEU A 285 24.06 11.41 0.16
CA LEU A 285 24.81 10.47 1.02
C LEU A 285 24.98 11.02 2.43
N LYS A 286 25.16 12.34 2.57
CA LYS A 286 25.25 13.02 3.87
C LYS A 286 23.97 12.87 4.69
N PHE A 287 22.80 12.93 4.03
CA PHE A 287 21.51 12.69 4.66
C PHE A 287 21.41 11.24 5.14
N PHE A 288 21.82 10.28 4.30
CA PHE A 288 21.80 8.85 4.62
C PHE A 288 22.76 8.48 5.78
N ASN A 289 23.95 9.06 5.81
CA ASN A 289 24.95 8.82 6.85
C ASN A 289 24.55 9.45 8.19
N LEU A 290 23.97 10.65 8.18
CA LEU A 290 23.38 11.25 9.38
C LEU A 290 22.26 10.37 9.95
N THR A 291 21.43 9.77 9.10
CA THR A 291 20.37 8.86 9.57
C THR A 291 20.89 7.50 10.07
N ASN A 292 22.02 7.01 9.55
CA ASN A 292 22.58 5.70 9.94
C ASN A 292 23.40 5.75 11.25
N ILE A 293 24.05 6.88 11.56
CA ILE A 293 24.82 7.05 12.82
C ILE A 293 23.91 6.93 14.06
N TYR A 294 22.61 7.23 13.92
CA TYR A 294 21.65 7.08 15.03
C TYR A 294 21.00 5.69 15.12
N ALA A 295 21.18 4.81 14.12
CA ALA A 295 20.46 3.54 14.06
C ALA A 295 21.28 2.33 14.52
N THR A 296 22.62 2.37 14.48
CA THR A 296 23.44 1.23 14.88
C THR A 296 24.84 1.65 15.32
N ASN A 297 25.27 1.15 16.48
CA ASN A 297 26.66 1.28 16.95
C ASN A 297 27.56 0.40 16.06
N PRO A 298 28.49 0.96 15.27
CA PRO A 298 29.32 0.19 14.33
C PRO A 298 30.25 -0.81 15.03
N ILE A 299 30.48 -0.63 16.34
CA ILE A 299 31.36 -1.48 17.16
C ILE A 299 30.71 -2.82 17.51
N GLU A 300 29.37 -2.95 17.47
CA GLU A 300 28.69 -4.21 17.81
C GLU A 300 28.73 -5.28 16.70
N LYS A 301 29.29 -4.96 15.52
CA LYS A 301 29.37 -5.87 14.36
C LYS A 301 30.78 -6.31 13.96
N PHE A 302 31.79 -6.10 14.81
CA PHE A 302 33.14 -6.64 14.63
C PHE A 302 33.51 -7.63 15.72
#